data_AF-A0AAD5FEC9-F1
#
_entry.id   AF-A0AAD5FEC9-F1
#
_cell.length_a   1.000
_cell.length_b   1.000
_cell.length_c   1.000
_cell.angle_alpha   90.00
_cell.angle_beta   90.00
_cell.angle_gamma   90.00
#
_symmetry.space_group_name_H-M   'P 1'
#
loop_
_entity.id
_entity.type
_entity.pdbx_description
1 polymer ?
#
loop_
_entity_poly.entity_id
_entity_poly.type
_entity_poly.pdbx_seq_one_letter_code
_entity_poly.pdbx_strand_id
1 'polypeptide(L)'
;MVGVKVIGSDSEFQPELTGAGSRLVVVKFTMAGCRPCVRIAPAFTMLSNKYPHVVFLEVDVHVCQGTAAANNISATPTFLFFRNKVRVDLYQGADSSGLEDKIKQHVENDPGSNEDSDIPKGYMDLMPFVNKAGCECLNESDDCGFDNCLIKDSTYLESDCDEQLLITIAFNQPVKLFSMKMQVSVLAQAPKCVKIFINLPHSMDFDDAERSEPTQTLDLSEEDYKDEGLISLRYVKFQNVNSVTLFIKSNLGDEETTKVNYLTFIGTPVQATNMNDFKRERNWQFRRLPQFYELKFSNEGAVFAAFIVCPQYEAYMAVGQVVGCLYTMAVLQAYQTDLHWELDEEVKMGNGKVRELHCASDLALRDTKETCSAMQ
;
A
#
# COMPACT_ATOMS: atom_id res chain seq x y z
N MET A 1 -13.89 24.81 -17.21
CA MET A 1 -13.53 23.54 -17.87
C MET A 1 -12.14 23.16 -17.38
N VAL A 2 -11.96 21.96 -16.83
CA VAL A 2 -10.65 21.48 -16.38
C VAL A 2 -9.91 21.00 -17.63
N GLY A 3 -9.19 21.92 -18.27
CA GLY A 3 -8.38 21.66 -19.45
C GLY A 3 -6.94 21.32 -19.07
N VAL A 4 -6.20 20.81 -20.05
CA VAL A 4 -4.75 20.62 -19.94
C VAL A 4 -4.10 22.00 -19.80
N LYS A 5 -3.32 22.21 -18.74
CA LYS A 5 -2.60 23.45 -18.49
C LYS A 5 -1.20 23.39 -19.08
N VAL A 6 -0.87 24.32 -19.96
CA VAL A 6 0.46 24.43 -20.57
C VAL A 6 1.38 25.22 -19.64
N ILE A 7 2.57 24.68 -19.38
CA ILE A 7 3.63 25.33 -18.60
C ILE A 7 4.52 26.11 -19.56
N GLY A 8 4.60 27.42 -19.39
CA GLY A 8 5.32 28.31 -20.30
C GLY A 8 6.78 28.56 -19.92
N SER A 9 7.18 28.24 -18.69
CA SER A 9 8.52 28.48 -18.16
C SER A 9 8.90 27.49 -17.05
N ASP A 10 10.21 27.29 -16.83
CA ASP A 10 10.72 26.41 -15.76
C ASP A 10 10.27 26.85 -14.36
N SER A 11 10.09 28.16 -14.12
CA SER A 11 9.67 28.68 -12.82
C SER A 11 8.21 28.41 -12.49
N GLU A 12 7.36 28.11 -13.48
CA GLU A 12 5.94 27.81 -13.28
C GLU A 12 5.69 26.36 -12.85
N PHE A 13 6.61 25.44 -13.14
CA PHE A 13 6.39 24.01 -12.89
C PHE A 13 6.20 23.67 -11.40
N GLN A 14 7.07 24.18 -10.53
CA GLN A 14 7.04 23.90 -9.09
C GLN A 14 5.82 24.50 -8.37
N PRO A 15 5.41 25.76 -8.65
CA PRO A 15 4.15 26.32 -8.16
C PRO A 15 2.93 25.48 -8.53
N GLU A 16 2.84 24.95 -9.75
CA GLU A 16 1.71 24.13 -10.17
C GLU A 16 1.64 22.79 -9.44
N LEU A 17 2.78 22.12 -9.26
CA LEU A 17 2.86 20.93 -8.41
C LEU A 17 2.47 21.24 -6.96
N THR A 18 2.79 22.44 -6.46
CA THR A 18 2.41 22.88 -5.11
C THR A 18 0.92 23.16 -5.00
N GLY A 19 0.32 23.85 -5.97
CA GLY A 19 -1.11 24.15 -6.00
C GLY A 19 -1.99 22.92 -6.25
N ALA A 20 -1.43 21.85 -6.82
CA ALA A 20 -2.13 20.58 -6.96
C ALA A 20 -2.42 19.91 -5.60
N GLY A 21 -1.53 20.07 -4.61
CA GLY A 21 -1.65 19.46 -3.30
C GLY A 21 -1.58 17.92 -3.36
N SER A 22 -2.58 17.25 -2.80
CA SER A 22 -2.72 15.78 -2.78
C SER A 22 -3.26 15.18 -4.08
N ARG A 23 -3.78 16.01 -4.99
CA ARG A 23 -4.33 15.54 -6.27
C ARG A 23 -3.23 14.93 -7.12
N LEU A 24 -3.58 13.88 -7.85
CA LEU A 24 -2.72 13.34 -8.89
C LEU A 24 -2.48 14.42 -9.97
N VAL A 25 -1.22 14.61 -10.33
CA VAL A 25 -0.80 15.48 -11.43
C VAL A 25 -0.19 14.62 -12.52
N VAL A 26 -0.71 14.71 -13.74
CA VAL A 26 -0.17 14.02 -14.92
C VAL A 26 0.46 15.05 -15.82
N VAL A 27 1.78 14.96 -16.01
CA VAL A 27 2.58 15.89 -16.80
C VAL A 27 2.98 15.22 -18.11
N LYS A 28 2.48 15.74 -19.23
CA LYS A 28 2.89 15.33 -20.58
C LYS A 28 4.09 16.17 -21.02
N PHE A 29 5.24 15.54 -21.17
CA PHE A 29 6.40 16.12 -21.85
C PHE A 29 6.29 15.92 -23.36
N THR A 30 6.30 17.03 -24.09
CA THR A 30 6.11 17.10 -25.54
C THR A 30 7.26 17.84 -26.21
N MET A 31 7.33 17.76 -27.54
CA MET A 31 8.31 18.45 -28.36
C MET A 31 7.68 18.91 -29.68
N ALA A 32 8.02 20.11 -30.14
CA ALA A 32 7.65 20.58 -31.47
C ALA A 32 8.09 19.60 -32.58
N GLY A 33 7.17 19.26 -33.49
CA GLY A 33 7.45 18.33 -34.60
C GLY A 33 7.38 16.84 -34.25
N CYS A 34 7.06 16.48 -33.00
CA CYS A 34 6.86 15.10 -32.58
C CYS A 34 5.49 14.56 -33.04
N ARG A 35 5.46 13.75 -34.11
CA ARG A 35 4.21 13.11 -34.61
C ARG A 35 3.49 12.26 -33.56
N PRO A 36 4.17 11.42 -32.75
CA PRO A 36 3.50 10.67 -31.70
C PRO A 36 2.83 11.57 -30.64
N CYS A 37 3.44 12.71 -30.31
CA CYS A 37 2.91 13.69 -29.38
C CYS A 37 1.61 14.35 -29.89
N VAL A 38 1.54 14.62 -31.21
CA VAL A 38 0.32 15.13 -31.87
C VAL A 38 -0.80 14.09 -31.83
N ARG A 39 -0.48 12.80 -32.02
CA ARG A 39 -1.49 11.72 -31.99
C ARG A 39 -2.14 11.54 -30.63
N ILE A 40 -1.36 11.63 -29.54
CA ILE A 40 -1.86 11.40 -28.17
C ILE A 40 -2.53 12.65 -27.56
N ALA A 41 -2.24 13.86 -28.08
CA ALA A 41 -2.80 15.12 -27.57
C ALA A 41 -4.34 15.14 -27.42
N PRO A 42 -5.17 14.74 -28.41
CA PRO A 42 -6.63 14.75 -28.26
C PRO A 42 -7.10 13.75 -27.20
N ALA A 43 -6.47 12.58 -27.10
CA ALA A 43 -6.78 11.61 -26.05
C ALA A 43 -6.43 12.16 -24.66
N PHE A 44 -5.30 12.85 -24.52
CA PHE A 44 -4.90 13.48 -23.27
C PHE A 44 -5.88 14.56 -22.81
N THR A 45 -6.38 15.40 -23.74
CA THR A 45 -7.44 16.37 -23.45
C THR A 45 -8.76 15.70 -23.10
N MET A 46 -9.11 14.57 -23.74
CA MET A 46 -10.29 13.81 -23.38
C MET A 46 -10.19 13.24 -21.97
N LEU A 47 -9.02 12.72 -21.60
CA LEU A 47 -8.73 12.21 -20.25
C LEU A 47 -8.80 13.32 -19.19
N SER A 48 -8.35 14.55 -19.50
CA SER A 48 -8.49 15.67 -18.57
C SER A 48 -9.94 16.03 -18.26
N ASN A 49 -10.82 15.91 -19.25
CA ASN A 49 -12.25 16.10 -19.05
C ASN A 49 -12.90 14.92 -18.30
N LYS A 50 -12.40 13.70 -18.52
CA LYS A 50 -12.89 12.48 -17.87
C LYS A 50 -12.52 12.42 -16.39
N TYR A 51 -11.34 12.91 -16.02
CA TYR A 51 -10.82 12.91 -14.65
C TYR A 51 -10.62 14.34 -14.11
N PRO A 52 -11.70 15.08 -13.78
CA PRO A 52 -11.62 16.48 -13.36
C PRO A 52 -10.93 16.69 -12.01
N HIS A 53 -10.77 15.63 -11.22
CA HIS A 53 -10.05 15.61 -9.94
C HIS A 53 -8.52 15.47 -10.12
N VAL A 54 -8.06 15.09 -11.32
CA VAL A 54 -6.64 14.98 -11.69
C VAL A 54 -6.21 16.26 -12.40
N VAL A 55 -5.00 16.74 -12.09
CA VAL A 55 -4.42 17.92 -12.72
C VAL A 55 -3.61 17.49 -13.94
N PHE A 56 -3.94 17.99 -15.12
CA PHE A 56 -3.23 17.67 -16.35
C PHE A 56 -2.34 18.84 -16.77
N LEU A 57 -1.04 18.60 -16.87
CA LEU A 57 -0.05 19.59 -17.29
C LEU A 57 0.61 19.17 -18.61
N GLU A 58 1.00 20.15 -19.41
CA GLU A 58 1.77 19.97 -20.63
C GLU A 58 3.04 20.83 -20.58
N VAL A 59 4.18 20.20 -20.86
CA VAL A 59 5.50 20.84 -20.80
C VAL A 59 6.23 20.56 -22.12
N ASP A 60 6.66 21.62 -22.81
CA ASP A 60 7.52 21.47 -23.98
C ASP A 60 8.99 21.38 -23.55
N VAL A 61 9.70 20.33 -23.96
CA VAL A 61 11.08 20.06 -23.56
C VAL A 61 12.09 21.09 -24.07
N HIS A 62 11.77 21.84 -25.13
CA HIS A 62 12.62 22.92 -25.64
C HIS A 62 12.39 24.25 -24.94
N VAL A 63 11.18 24.47 -24.41
CA VAL A 63 10.81 25.69 -23.66
C VAL A 63 11.26 25.56 -22.20
N CYS A 64 11.02 24.42 -21.56
CA CYS A 64 11.34 24.14 -20.16
C CYS A 64 12.50 23.14 -20.04
N GLN A 65 13.67 23.53 -20.53
CA GLN A 65 14.84 22.65 -20.60
C GLN A 65 15.34 22.24 -19.22
N GLY A 66 15.30 23.15 -18.23
CA GLY A 66 15.73 22.86 -16.87
C GLY A 66 14.83 21.80 -16.21
N THR A 67 13.52 21.91 -16.40
CA THR A 67 12.51 20.98 -15.91
C THR A 67 12.63 19.62 -16.58
N ALA A 68 12.82 19.59 -17.91
CA ALA A 68 13.01 18.35 -18.65
C ALA A 68 14.30 17.62 -18.23
N ALA A 69 15.39 18.36 -18.04
CA ALA A 69 16.66 17.81 -17.57
C ALA A 69 16.54 17.28 -16.13
N ALA A 70 15.95 18.05 -15.22
CA ALA A 70 15.76 17.65 -13.82
C ALA A 70 14.89 16.38 -13.68
N ASN A 71 13.95 16.17 -14.60
CA ASN A 71 13.08 15.01 -14.63
C ASN A 71 13.61 13.83 -15.48
N ASN A 72 14.83 13.94 -16.02
CA ASN A 72 15.48 12.91 -16.84
C ASN A 72 14.68 12.49 -18.09
N ILE A 73 14.07 13.46 -18.78
CA ILE A 73 13.28 13.19 -19.99
C ILE A 73 14.21 12.92 -21.18
N SER A 74 14.22 11.67 -21.65
CA SER A 74 15.05 11.23 -22.79
C SER A 74 14.27 11.04 -24.10
N ALA A 75 12.94 10.94 -24.02
CA ALA A 75 12.07 10.71 -25.17
C ALA A 75 10.72 11.41 -25.01
N THR A 76 10.05 11.71 -26.12
CA THR A 76 8.70 12.29 -26.13
C THR A 76 7.77 11.46 -27.04
N PRO A 77 6.48 11.30 -26.68
CA PRO A 77 5.85 11.77 -25.44
C PRO A 77 6.21 10.88 -24.24
N THR A 78 6.49 11.54 -23.12
CA THR A 78 6.65 10.90 -21.81
C THR A 78 5.69 11.55 -20.83
N PHE A 79 5.01 10.72 -20.06
CA PHE A 79 4.03 11.12 -19.06
C PHE A 79 4.60 10.81 -17.68
N LEU A 80 4.75 11.84 -16.86
CA LEU A 80 5.13 11.69 -15.47
C LEU A 80 3.92 11.90 -14.59
N PHE A 81 3.78 11.05 -13.59
CA PHE A 81 2.73 11.14 -12.60
C PHE A 81 3.34 11.69 -11.32
N PHE A 82 2.71 12.69 -10.72
CA PHE A 82 3.13 13.26 -9.45
C PHE A 82 2.00 13.26 -8.44
N ARG A 83 2.34 13.05 -7.17
CA ARG A 83 1.48 13.36 -6.01
C ARG A 83 2.32 14.03 -4.95
N ASN A 84 1.79 15.06 -4.29
CA ASN A 84 2.50 15.80 -3.25
C ASN A 84 3.91 16.23 -3.70
N LYS A 85 4.05 16.66 -4.97
CA LYS A 85 5.31 17.03 -5.65
C LYS A 85 6.32 15.89 -5.88
N VAL A 86 5.97 14.65 -5.57
CA VAL A 86 6.82 13.48 -5.75
C VAL A 86 6.36 12.69 -6.96
N ARG A 87 7.31 12.25 -7.80
CA ARG A 87 7.02 11.40 -8.95
C ARG A 87 6.59 10.00 -8.50
N VAL A 88 5.36 9.60 -8.82
CA VAL A 88 4.76 8.29 -8.45
C VAL A 88 4.95 7.24 -9.54
N ASP A 89 5.02 7.65 -10.81
CA ASP A 89 5.11 6.74 -11.94
C ASP A 89 5.60 7.47 -13.20
N LEU A 90 5.99 6.68 -14.20
CA LEU A 90 6.44 7.11 -15.51
C LEU A 90 5.81 6.21 -16.57
N TYR A 91 5.22 6.83 -17.59
CA TYR A 91 4.70 6.14 -18.76
C TYR A 91 5.27 6.80 -20.02
N GLN A 92 5.85 5.99 -20.90
CA GLN A 92 6.48 6.48 -22.12
C GLN A 92 5.79 5.87 -23.33
N GLY A 93 5.50 6.70 -24.34
CA GLY A 93 4.84 6.28 -25.57
C GLY A 93 3.50 6.96 -25.82
N ALA A 94 2.95 6.73 -27.01
CA ALA A 94 1.76 7.42 -27.51
C ALA A 94 0.52 6.50 -27.56
N ASP A 95 0.41 5.54 -26.65
CA ASP A 95 -0.77 4.70 -26.50
C ASP A 95 -1.72 5.29 -25.44
N SER A 96 -2.96 5.56 -25.86
CA SER A 96 -3.98 6.17 -25.00
C SER A 96 -4.59 5.18 -24.02
N SER A 97 -4.63 3.89 -24.36
CA SER A 97 -5.24 2.87 -23.51
C SER A 97 -4.36 2.60 -22.29
N GLY A 98 -3.07 2.30 -22.50
CA GLY A 98 -2.12 2.13 -21.40
C GLY A 98 -1.96 3.38 -20.54
N LEU A 99 -2.03 4.58 -21.12
CA LEU A 99 -2.03 5.82 -20.34
C LEU A 99 -3.28 5.94 -19.44
N GLU A 100 -4.46 5.61 -19.96
CA GLU A 100 -5.69 5.64 -19.18
C GLU A 100 -5.67 4.59 -18.07
N ASP A 101 -5.19 3.37 -18.33
CA ASP A 101 -5.11 2.32 -17.33
C ASP A 101 -4.14 2.69 -16.21
N LYS A 102 -3.03 3.36 -16.53
CA LYS A 102 -2.14 3.95 -15.53
C LYS A 102 -2.83 5.05 -14.70
N ILE A 103 -3.59 5.94 -15.34
CA ILE A 103 -4.36 6.96 -14.62
C ILE A 103 -5.36 6.28 -13.67
N LYS A 104 -6.14 5.31 -14.14
CA LYS A 104 -7.08 4.54 -13.29
C LYS A 104 -6.36 3.88 -12.14
N GLN A 105 -5.25 3.20 -12.39
CA GLN A 105 -4.45 2.57 -11.34
C GLN A 105 -4.06 3.58 -10.26
N HIS A 106 -3.61 4.79 -10.62
CA HIS A 106 -3.20 5.79 -9.63
C HIS A 106 -4.37 6.53 -8.99
N VAL A 107 -5.51 6.64 -9.65
CA VAL A 107 -6.75 7.17 -9.07
C VAL A 107 -7.37 6.18 -8.08
N GLU A 108 -7.42 4.89 -8.40
CA GLU A 108 -7.96 3.84 -7.52
C GLU A 108 -7.02 3.52 -6.35
N ASN A 109 -5.71 3.63 -6.55
CA ASN A 109 -4.71 3.51 -5.48
C ASN A 109 -4.45 4.85 -4.77
N ASP A 110 -5.37 5.82 -4.85
CA ASP A 110 -5.26 7.03 -4.06
C ASP A 110 -5.43 6.70 -2.57
N PRO A 111 -4.42 6.89 -1.72
CA PRO A 111 -4.64 6.84 -0.28
C PRO A 111 -5.64 7.91 0.19
N GLY A 112 -5.97 8.90 -0.67
CA GLY A 112 -7.02 9.90 -0.43
C GLY A 112 -8.36 9.67 -1.14
N SER A 113 -8.63 8.53 -1.78
CA SER A 113 -9.96 8.20 -2.33
C SER A 113 -10.81 7.31 -1.43
N ASN A 114 -10.27 6.85 -0.29
CA ASN A 114 -11.16 6.69 0.86
C ASN A 114 -11.61 8.11 1.19
N GLU A 115 -12.91 8.36 1.09
CA GLU A 115 -13.54 9.58 1.55
C GLU A 115 -13.17 9.81 3.02
N ASP A 116 -12.06 10.49 3.25
CA ASP A 116 -11.68 11.05 4.54
C ASP A 116 -11.63 12.56 4.26
N SER A 117 -12.83 13.12 4.10
CA SER A 117 -13.09 14.57 3.96
C SER A 117 -12.46 15.40 5.08
N ASP A 118 -11.97 14.73 6.12
CA ASP A 118 -11.49 15.28 7.37
C ASP A 118 -9.98 15.51 7.39
N ILE A 119 -9.20 14.96 6.45
CA ILE A 119 -7.75 15.20 6.38
C ILE A 119 -7.46 16.56 5.70
N PRO A 120 -6.79 17.53 6.40
CA PRO A 120 -6.51 18.83 5.81
C PRO A 120 -5.57 18.73 4.60
N LYS A 121 -5.84 19.54 3.56
CA LYS A 121 -5.07 19.59 2.31
C LYS A 121 -3.58 19.78 2.59
N GLY A 122 -2.76 18.80 2.20
CA GLY A 122 -1.29 18.84 2.33
C GLY A 122 -0.71 17.80 3.29
N TYR A 123 -1.54 17.10 4.06
CA TYR A 123 -1.15 15.96 4.88
C TYR A 123 -1.65 14.64 4.27
N MET A 124 -1.01 13.53 4.63
CA MET A 124 -1.35 12.19 4.18
C MET A 124 -1.33 11.20 5.33
N ASP A 125 -1.97 10.05 5.12
CA ASP A 125 -1.85 8.90 6.00
C ASP A 125 -0.40 8.37 5.99
N LEU A 126 0.19 8.23 7.17
CA LEU A 126 1.56 7.77 7.37
C LEU A 126 1.66 6.24 7.52
N MET A 127 0.53 5.53 7.51
CA MET A 127 0.49 4.08 7.57
C MET A 127 1.42 3.37 6.57
N PRO A 128 1.58 3.82 5.30
CA PRO A 128 2.54 3.21 4.37
C PRO A 128 4.00 3.29 4.83
N PHE A 129 4.35 4.29 5.64
CA PHE A 129 5.71 4.51 6.13
C PHE A 129 6.00 3.75 7.43
N VAL A 130 5.01 3.10 8.02
CA VAL A 130 5.17 2.31 9.24
C VAL A 130 5.96 1.04 8.96
N ASN A 131 7.00 0.81 9.76
CA ASN A 131 7.78 -0.41 9.76
C ASN A 131 7.17 -1.41 10.75
N LYS A 132 6.33 -2.33 10.25
CA LYS A 132 5.68 -3.34 11.09
C LYS A 132 6.67 -4.22 11.87
N ALA A 133 7.82 -4.54 11.29
CA ALA A 133 8.83 -5.37 11.95
C ALA A 133 9.53 -4.66 13.13
N GLY A 134 9.48 -3.31 13.15
CA GLY A 134 10.01 -2.50 14.25
C GLY A 134 8.94 -1.98 15.19
N CYS A 135 7.68 -2.38 15.00
CA CYS A 135 6.60 -2.07 15.93
C CYS A 135 6.60 -3.07 17.09
N GLU A 136 6.22 -2.58 18.27
CA GLU A 136 6.13 -3.38 19.49
C GLU A 136 4.91 -2.90 20.27
N CYS A 137 4.18 -3.84 20.87
CA CYS A 137 3.06 -3.52 21.74
C CYS A 137 3.20 -4.32 23.04
N LEU A 138 3.10 -3.65 24.18
CA LEU A 138 3.10 -4.29 25.50
C LEU A 138 1.68 -4.30 26.06
N ASN A 139 1.38 -5.39 26.78
CA ASN A 139 0.06 -5.71 27.34
C ASN A 139 -1.04 -5.92 26.28
N GLU A 140 -0.67 -6.40 25.09
CA GLU A 140 -1.64 -6.83 24.08
C GLU A 140 -2.22 -8.22 24.42
N SER A 141 -3.49 -8.42 24.11
CA SER A 141 -4.16 -9.72 24.22
C SER A 141 -3.68 -10.72 23.17
N ASP A 142 -3.51 -11.99 23.57
CA ASP A 142 -3.13 -13.10 22.69
C ASP A 142 -4.08 -13.29 21.48
N ASP A 143 -5.37 -13.00 21.67
CA ASP A 143 -6.40 -13.15 20.62
C ASP A 143 -6.49 -11.92 19.70
N CYS A 144 -6.10 -10.75 20.20
CA CYS A 144 -6.37 -9.44 19.61
C CYS A 144 -5.13 -8.53 19.68
N GLY A 145 -4.07 -8.92 18.96
CA GLY A 145 -2.79 -8.20 18.95
C GLY A 145 -2.76 -6.90 18.14
N PHE A 146 -1.62 -6.20 18.21
CA PHE A 146 -1.41 -4.87 17.64
C PHE A 146 -1.65 -4.76 16.12
N ASP A 147 -1.37 -5.81 15.35
CA ASP A 147 -1.59 -5.81 13.90
C ASP A 147 -3.06 -5.50 13.52
N ASN A 148 -3.99 -5.84 14.42
CA ASN A 148 -5.42 -5.61 14.21
C ASN A 148 -5.81 -4.13 14.25
N CYS A 149 -5.08 -3.29 14.98
CA CYS A 149 -5.39 -1.85 15.06
C CYS A 149 -4.77 -1.04 13.93
N LEU A 150 -3.98 -1.66 13.05
CA LEU A 150 -3.33 -1.00 11.91
C LEU A 150 -4.16 -1.02 10.63
N ILE A 151 -5.23 -1.81 10.59
CA ILE A 151 -6.10 -1.99 9.42
C ILE A 151 -7.49 -1.48 9.79
N LYS A 152 -8.13 -0.71 8.88
CA LYS A 152 -9.53 -0.28 9.03
C LYS A 152 -10.49 -1.45 8.78
N ASP A 153 -10.46 -2.45 9.65
CA ASP A 153 -11.34 -3.61 9.63
C ASP A 153 -12.16 -3.70 10.94
N SER A 154 -13.02 -4.70 11.07
CA SER A 154 -13.82 -4.94 12.30
C SER A 154 -13.00 -5.53 13.46
N THR A 155 -11.70 -5.75 13.26
CA THR A 155 -10.78 -6.23 14.29
C THR A 155 -10.42 -5.10 15.26
N TYR A 156 -9.86 -5.47 16.41
CA TYR A 156 -9.41 -4.52 17.43
C TYR A 156 -8.18 -5.05 18.17
N LEU A 157 -7.45 -4.12 18.76
CA LEU A 157 -6.47 -4.34 19.82
C LEU A 157 -7.20 -4.24 21.16
N GLU A 158 -6.99 -5.21 22.04
CA GLU A 158 -7.49 -5.23 23.42
C GLU A 158 -6.32 -5.44 24.38
N SER A 159 -6.37 -4.78 25.54
CA SER A 159 -5.42 -5.01 26.62
C SER A 159 -5.72 -6.29 27.40
N ASP A 160 -4.67 -6.98 27.85
CA ASP A 160 -4.80 -8.31 28.48
C ASP A 160 -5.08 -8.23 29.99
N CYS A 161 -4.23 -7.53 30.75
CA CYS A 161 -4.29 -7.55 32.22
C CYS A 161 -5.03 -6.36 32.83
N ASP A 162 -4.84 -5.16 32.28
CA ASP A 162 -5.37 -3.90 32.81
C ASP A 162 -5.60 -2.90 31.67
N GLU A 163 -6.04 -1.68 31.97
CA GLU A 163 -6.34 -0.66 30.97
C GLU A 163 -5.11 -0.04 30.30
N GLN A 164 -3.89 -0.36 30.78
CA GLN A 164 -2.67 0.25 30.30
C GLN A 164 -2.17 -0.44 29.04
N LEU A 165 -1.80 0.35 28.02
CA LEU A 165 -1.22 -0.18 26.79
C LEU A 165 -0.01 0.67 26.40
N LEU A 166 1.04 0.01 25.92
CA LEU A 166 2.21 0.69 25.40
C LEU A 166 2.45 0.26 23.96
N ILE A 167 2.24 1.19 23.04
CA ILE A 167 2.28 0.95 21.60
C ILE A 167 3.45 1.72 21.01
N THR A 168 4.46 1.02 20.49
CA THR A 168 5.61 1.60 19.81
C THR A 168 5.50 1.38 18.31
N ILE A 169 5.55 2.48 17.56
CA ILE A 169 5.47 2.50 16.09
C ILE A 169 6.77 3.08 15.54
N ALA A 170 7.49 2.27 14.78
CA ALA A 170 8.67 2.69 14.04
C ALA A 170 8.29 3.08 12.61
N PHE A 171 8.95 4.10 12.07
CA PHE A 171 8.82 4.50 10.67
C PHE A 171 10.07 4.10 9.89
N ASN A 172 9.89 3.75 8.61
CA ASN A 172 11.00 3.44 7.69
C ASN A 172 11.88 4.66 7.39
N GLN A 173 11.36 5.85 7.64
CA GLN A 173 12.01 7.13 7.37
C GLN A 173 11.44 8.20 8.28
N PRO A 174 12.19 9.30 8.51
CA PRO A 174 11.73 10.38 9.36
C PRO A 174 10.48 11.08 8.78
N VAL A 175 9.45 11.21 9.62
CA VAL A 175 8.17 11.85 9.29
C VAL A 175 7.87 13.03 10.20
N LYS A 176 6.97 13.90 9.75
CA LYS A 176 6.37 14.98 10.53
C LYS A 176 4.96 14.59 10.90
N LEU A 177 4.65 14.55 12.19
CA LEU A 177 3.30 14.23 12.67
C LEU A 177 2.52 15.53 12.86
N PHE A 178 1.31 15.58 12.31
CA PHE A 178 0.41 16.72 12.43
C PHE A 178 -0.79 16.39 13.33
N SER A 179 -1.43 15.27 13.06
CA SER A 179 -2.54 14.75 13.85
C SER A 179 -2.45 13.23 13.91
N MET A 180 -3.19 12.66 14.85
CA MET A 180 -3.42 11.21 14.91
C MET A 180 -4.92 10.94 14.85
N LYS A 181 -5.28 9.75 14.43
CA LYS A 181 -6.66 9.29 14.32
C LYS A 181 -6.76 7.97 15.08
N MET A 182 -7.73 7.90 15.99
CA MET A 182 -8.05 6.70 16.75
C MET A 182 -9.54 6.40 16.60
N GLN A 183 -9.87 5.20 16.16
CA GLN A 183 -11.24 4.72 16.11
C GLN A 183 -11.45 3.67 17.19
N VAL A 184 -12.61 3.74 17.82
CA VAL A 184 -13.01 2.85 18.91
C VAL A 184 -14.48 2.49 18.72
N SER A 185 -14.82 1.22 18.94
CA SER A 185 -16.19 0.70 18.85
C SER A 185 -17.01 1.01 20.09
N VAL A 186 -16.37 0.96 21.27
CA VAL A 186 -17.01 1.14 22.57
C VAL A 186 -16.36 2.33 23.29
N LEU A 187 -17.11 3.43 23.43
CA LEU A 187 -16.59 4.68 24.02
C LEU A 187 -16.10 4.51 25.48
N ALA A 188 -16.70 3.61 26.27
CA ALA A 188 -16.28 3.34 27.64
C ALA A 188 -14.85 2.78 27.73
N GLN A 189 -14.46 1.94 26.76
CA GLN A 189 -13.12 1.32 26.69
C GLN A 189 -12.13 2.13 25.85
N ALA A 190 -12.52 3.34 25.42
CA ALA A 190 -11.66 4.21 24.62
C ALA A 190 -10.59 4.86 25.49
N PRO A 191 -9.37 5.07 24.98
CA PRO A 191 -8.30 5.77 25.70
C PRO A 191 -8.71 7.17 26.17
N LYS A 192 -8.33 7.57 27.37
CA LYS A 192 -8.57 8.92 27.91
C LYS A 192 -7.27 9.68 28.06
N CYS A 193 -6.35 9.19 28.88
CA CYS A 193 -5.05 9.83 29.06
C CYS A 193 -3.99 9.10 28.24
N VAL A 194 -3.49 9.76 27.19
CA VAL A 194 -2.45 9.21 26.31
C VAL A 194 -1.20 10.08 26.40
N LYS A 195 -0.07 9.47 26.76
CA LYS A 195 1.25 10.09 26.74
C LYS A 195 1.99 9.69 25.47
N ILE A 196 2.55 10.67 24.77
CA ILE A 196 3.29 10.45 23.53
C ILE A 196 4.77 10.73 23.76
N PHE A 197 5.61 9.77 23.38
CA PHE A 197 7.06 9.86 23.35
C PHE A 197 7.56 9.66 21.92
N ILE A 198 8.72 10.23 21.59
CA ILE A 198 9.31 10.08 20.26
C ILE A 198 10.81 9.85 20.35
N ASN A 199 11.35 9.13 19.37
CA ASN A 199 12.78 8.91 19.17
C ASN A 199 13.49 8.39 20.43
N LEU A 200 12.86 7.45 21.13
CA LEU A 200 13.43 6.85 22.33
C LEU A 200 14.62 5.95 21.95
N PRO A 201 15.72 5.97 22.72
CA PRO A 201 16.92 5.20 22.42
C PRO A 201 16.80 3.71 22.78
N HIS A 202 15.81 3.33 23.59
CA HIS A 202 15.48 1.97 23.98
C HIS A 202 13.94 1.79 24.00
N SER A 203 13.48 0.55 23.99
CA SER A 203 12.08 0.19 24.22
C SER A 203 11.63 0.71 25.57
N MET A 204 10.52 1.44 25.62
CA MET A 204 9.99 2.01 26.85
C MET A 204 9.12 0.99 27.57
N ASP A 205 9.27 0.89 28.89
CA ASP A 205 8.38 0.12 29.74
C ASP A 205 7.38 1.02 30.49
N PHE A 206 6.48 0.40 31.25
CA PHE A 206 5.44 1.10 31.99
C PHE A 206 6.02 2.01 33.09
N ASP A 207 7.03 1.55 33.82
CA ASP A 207 7.68 2.32 34.89
C ASP A 207 8.39 3.57 34.34
N ASP A 208 9.08 3.44 33.22
CA ASP A 208 9.77 4.51 32.51
C ASP A 208 8.77 5.50 31.92
N ALA A 209 7.65 5.03 31.36
CA ALA A 209 6.59 5.88 30.82
C ALA A 209 5.86 6.68 31.92
N GLU A 210 5.82 6.19 33.15
CA GLU A 210 5.27 6.92 34.28
C GLU A 210 6.20 8.04 34.76
N ARG A 211 7.49 7.74 34.87
CA ARG A 211 8.51 8.66 35.41
C ARG A 211 8.97 9.71 34.41
N SER A 212 9.02 9.36 33.14
CA SER A 212 9.54 10.23 32.09
C SER A 212 8.53 11.30 31.67
N GLU A 213 9.04 12.47 31.31
CA GLU A 213 8.22 13.55 30.76
C GLU A 213 7.86 13.25 29.29
N PRO A 214 6.57 13.15 28.94
CA PRO A 214 6.17 12.90 27.56
C PRO A 214 6.41 14.14 26.69
N THR A 215 6.61 13.89 25.40
CA THR A 215 6.70 14.96 24.40
C THR A 215 5.37 15.73 24.33
N GLN A 216 4.26 15.01 24.40
CA GLN A 216 2.93 15.59 24.53
C GLN A 216 2.04 14.64 25.35
N THR A 217 1.26 15.20 26.28
CA THR A 217 0.14 14.51 26.92
C THR A 217 -1.14 14.92 26.23
N LEU A 218 -2.02 13.96 25.99
CA LEU A 218 -3.36 14.14 25.45
C LEU A 218 -4.37 13.66 26.47
N ASP A 219 -5.35 14.52 26.75
CA ASP A 219 -6.54 14.17 27.51
C ASP A 219 -7.70 14.14 26.52
N LEU A 220 -8.06 12.93 26.09
CA LEU A 220 -9.08 12.65 25.09
C LEU A 220 -10.46 12.59 25.74
N SER A 221 -11.44 13.10 25.00
CA SER A 221 -12.84 13.17 25.38
C SER A 221 -13.71 12.35 24.41
N GLU A 222 -14.98 12.15 24.74
CA GLU A 222 -15.92 11.48 23.83
C GLU A 222 -16.08 12.20 22.48
N GLU A 223 -15.83 13.51 22.42
CA GLU A 223 -15.95 14.29 21.18
C GLU A 223 -14.82 13.96 20.20
N ASP A 224 -13.64 13.61 20.69
CA ASP A 224 -12.48 13.27 19.86
C ASP A 224 -12.68 11.94 19.12
N TYR A 225 -13.57 11.09 19.62
CA TYR A 225 -13.93 9.81 19.02
C TYR A 225 -15.19 9.87 18.14
N LYS A 226 -15.99 10.94 18.25
CA LYS A 226 -17.18 11.14 17.40
C LYS A 226 -16.72 11.61 16.01
N ASP A 227 -17.45 11.16 14.98
CA ASP A 227 -17.27 11.59 13.58
C ASP A 227 -15.85 11.38 12.99
N GLU A 228 -15.15 10.30 13.37
CA GLU A 228 -13.79 10.03 12.89
C GLU A 228 -12.78 11.16 13.19
N GLY A 229 -12.96 11.84 14.33
CA GLY A 229 -12.20 13.00 14.76
C GLY A 229 -10.68 12.87 14.66
N LEU A 230 -10.04 13.91 14.12
CA LEU A 230 -8.59 14.06 14.12
C LEU A 230 -8.11 14.68 15.42
N ILE A 231 -7.29 13.93 16.16
CA ILE A 231 -6.65 14.40 17.38
C ILE A 231 -5.44 15.24 17.00
N SER A 232 -5.52 16.55 17.26
CA SER A 232 -4.49 17.52 16.89
C SER A 232 -3.23 17.37 17.74
N LEU A 233 -2.08 17.15 17.10
CA LEU A 233 -0.78 17.10 17.75
C LEU A 233 -0.05 18.44 17.60
N ARG A 234 0.85 18.73 18.54
CA ARG A 234 1.70 19.93 18.48
C ARG A 234 2.82 19.71 17.47
N TYR A 235 2.51 19.90 16.19
CA TYR A 235 3.42 19.65 15.06
C TYR A 235 4.85 20.21 15.24
N VAL A 236 5.01 21.32 15.97
CA VAL A 236 6.30 21.95 16.30
C VAL A 236 7.25 20.99 17.03
N LYS A 237 6.71 20.08 17.87
CA LYS A 237 7.48 19.06 18.58
C LYS A 237 7.76 17.83 17.71
N PHE A 238 6.93 17.57 16.70
CA PHE A 238 6.97 16.38 15.86
C PHE A 238 7.49 16.69 14.44
N GLN A 239 8.63 17.36 14.32
CA GLN A 239 9.23 17.73 13.04
C GLN A 239 10.14 16.65 12.43
N ASN A 240 10.61 15.71 13.24
CA ASN A 240 11.54 14.66 12.81
C ASN A 240 11.34 13.43 13.69
N VAL A 241 10.36 12.60 13.34
CA VAL A 241 9.96 11.43 14.12
C VAL A 241 10.36 10.18 13.35
N ASN A 242 11.21 9.36 13.97
CA ASN A 242 11.62 8.06 13.46
C ASN A 242 10.87 6.91 14.17
N SER A 243 10.60 7.08 15.46
CA SER A 243 9.74 6.21 16.24
C SER A 243 8.84 7.03 17.16
N VAL A 244 7.62 6.56 17.37
CA VAL A 244 6.63 7.14 18.29
C VAL A 244 6.13 6.06 19.23
N THR A 245 6.08 6.35 20.52
CA THR A 245 5.56 5.45 21.54
C THR A 245 4.37 6.12 22.21
N LEU A 246 3.22 5.45 22.18
CA LEU A 246 1.99 5.84 22.84
C LEU A 246 1.85 5.02 24.11
N PHE A 247 1.80 5.70 25.25
CA PHE A 247 1.45 5.09 26.53
C PHE A 247 0.03 5.51 26.89
N ILE A 248 -0.90 4.57 26.82
CA ILE A 248 -2.28 4.74 27.25
C ILE A 248 -2.33 4.40 28.74
N LYS A 249 -2.66 5.39 29.55
CA LYS A 249 -2.67 5.26 31.01
C LYS A 249 -4.03 4.85 31.57
N SER A 250 -5.11 5.36 30.97
CA SER A 250 -6.48 5.13 31.42
C SER A 250 -7.46 5.24 30.26
N ASN A 251 -8.66 4.69 30.45
CA ASN A 251 -9.77 4.78 29.51
C ASN A 251 -10.86 5.77 29.99
N LEU A 252 -11.88 6.01 29.16
CA LEU A 252 -12.94 6.99 29.41
C LEU A 252 -13.96 6.53 30.47
N GLY A 253 -14.29 5.24 30.48
CA GLY A 253 -15.31 4.63 31.34
C GLY A 253 -14.78 4.04 32.65
N ASP A 254 -13.47 4.16 32.92
CA ASP A 254 -12.77 3.50 34.03
C ASP A 254 -13.01 1.96 34.01
N GLU A 255 -13.03 1.38 32.81
CA GLU A 255 -13.19 -0.06 32.56
C GLU A 255 -11.88 -0.81 32.79
N GLU A 256 -11.95 -2.14 32.97
CA GLU A 256 -10.75 -2.97 33.23
C GLU A 256 -9.83 -3.13 32.02
N THR A 257 -10.36 -3.02 30.79
CA THR A 257 -9.58 -3.15 29.55
C THR A 257 -9.82 -2.01 28.58
N THR A 258 -8.79 -1.69 27.80
CA THR A 258 -8.81 -0.67 26.76
C THR A 258 -8.90 -1.32 25.39
N LYS A 259 -9.75 -0.78 24.50
CA LYS A 259 -9.91 -1.26 23.12
C LYS A 259 -9.61 -0.18 22.10
N VAL A 260 -8.86 -0.56 21.06
CA VAL A 260 -8.52 0.31 19.93
C VAL A 260 -8.79 -0.43 18.63
N ASN A 261 -9.71 0.07 17.80
CA ASN A 261 -10.04 -0.56 16.52
C ASN A 261 -9.08 -0.15 15.41
N TYR A 262 -8.74 1.14 15.36
CA TYR A 262 -7.87 1.66 14.32
C TYR A 262 -7.04 2.80 14.86
N LEU A 263 -5.75 2.78 14.57
CA LEU A 263 -4.78 3.80 14.91
C LEU A 263 -3.99 4.17 13.66
N THR A 264 -4.00 5.45 13.30
CA THR A 264 -3.08 5.97 12.28
C THR A 264 -2.57 7.37 12.62
N PHE A 265 -1.45 7.74 12.01
CA PHE A 265 -0.89 9.08 12.06
C PHE A 265 -1.05 9.78 10.72
N ILE A 266 -1.38 11.06 10.81
CA ILE A 266 -1.54 11.95 9.66
C ILE A 266 -0.40 12.97 9.68
N GLY A 267 0.27 13.12 8.53
CA GLY A 267 1.44 13.96 8.46
C GLY A 267 2.10 13.99 7.09
N THR A 268 3.39 14.30 7.07
CA THR A 268 4.18 14.35 5.84
C THR A 268 5.59 13.82 6.09
N PRO A 269 6.20 13.10 5.13
CA PRO A 269 7.60 12.71 5.27
C PRO A 269 8.54 13.93 5.27
N VAL A 270 9.68 13.84 5.98
CA VAL A 270 10.66 14.95 6.07
C VAL A 270 11.40 15.12 4.74
N GLN A 271 11.63 14.03 4.02
CA GLN A 271 12.28 14.01 2.71
C GLN A 271 11.31 13.50 1.64
N ALA A 272 11.53 13.90 0.39
CA ALA A 272 10.78 13.39 -0.75
C ALA A 272 11.16 11.91 -0.99
N THR A 273 10.32 10.98 -0.53
CA THR A 273 10.54 9.54 -0.71
C THR A 273 10.39 9.15 -2.17
N ASN A 274 11.30 8.35 -2.69
CA ASN A 274 11.17 7.75 -4.01
C ASN A 274 10.11 6.64 -3.93
N MET A 275 8.93 6.83 -4.52
CA MET A 275 7.83 5.86 -4.41
C MET A 275 8.11 4.51 -5.09
N ASN A 276 9.20 4.41 -5.86
CA ASN A 276 9.70 3.15 -6.41
C ASN A 276 10.22 2.18 -5.34
N ASP A 277 10.59 2.67 -4.16
CA ASP A 277 11.09 1.83 -3.06
C ASP A 277 9.95 1.14 -2.29
N PHE A 278 8.69 1.51 -2.56
CA PHE A 278 7.53 0.77 -2.08
C PHE A 278 7.32 -0.48 -2.91
N LYS A 279 8.00 -1.57 -2.55
CA LYS A 279 7.45 -2.90 -2.77
C LYS A 279 6.26 -3.03 -1.82
N ARG A 280 5.04 -2.77 -2.32
CA ARG A 280 3.85 -3.29 -1.65
C ARG A 280 4.02 -4.80 -1.61
N GLU A 281 4.28 -5.35 -0.42
CA GLU A 281 4.02 -6.76 -0.19
C GLU A 281 2.54 -6.97 -0.52
N ARG A 282 2.30 -7.58 -1.68
CA ARG A 282 0.99 -8.14 -1.99
C ARG A 282 0.79 -9.25 -0.98
N ASN A 283 0.18 -8.89 0.13
CA ASN A 283 -0.19 -9.83 1.16
C ASN A 283 -1.28 -10.72 0.54
N TRP A 284 -0.89 -11.89 0.06
CA TRP A 284 -1.81 -12.90 -0.45
C TRP A 284 -2.58 -13.47 0.73
N GLN A 285 -3.57 -12.72 1.24
CA GLN A 285 -4.57 -13.31 2.11
C GLN A 285 -5.51 -14.14 1.25
N PHE A 286 -5.42 -15.46 1.39
CA PHE A 286 -6.47 -16.40 0.99
C PHE A 286 -7.75 -16.07 1.79
N ARG A 287 -8.52 -15.07 1.32
CA ARG A 287 -9.90 -14.86 1.79
C ARG A 287 -10.76 -15.98 1.24
N ARG A 288 -11.26 -16.83 2.14
CA ARG A 288 -12.44 -17.69 1.91
C ARG A 288 -13.60 -16.77 1.51
N LEU A 289 -14.05 -16.84 0.26
CA LEU A 289 -15.30 -16.23 -0.19
C LEU A 289 -16.39 -17.32 -0.36
N PRO A 290 -17.59 -17.12 0.19
CA PRO A 290 -18.72 -18.03 0.00
C PRO A 290 -19.50 -17.73 -1.30
N GLN A 291 -19.87 -18.82 -1.99
CA GLN A 291 -21.09 -19.02 -2.81
C GLN A 291 -21.38 -18.11 -4.03
N PHE A 292 -21.01 -18.61 -5.24
CA PHE A 292 -21.79 -18.76 -6.51
C PHE A 292 -22.54 -17.54 -7.15
N TYR A 293 -22.81 -17.37 -8.46
CA TYR A 293 -22.60 -17.93 -9.83
C TYR A 293 -22.87 -16.71 -10.78
N GLU A 294 -22.24 -16.50 -11.95
CA GLU A 294 -22.73 -16.90 -13.29
C GLU A 294 -21.66 -16.56 -14.37
N LEU A 295 -21.39 -17.48 -15.30
CA LEU A 295 -20.34 -17.41 -16.34
C LEU A 295 -20.94 -17.08 -17.72
N LYS A 296 -20.35 -16.09 -18.42
CA LYS A 296 -20.37 -15.99 -19.89
C LYS A 296 -18.94 -15.95 -20.43
N PHE A 297 -18.59 -16.93 -21.24
CA PHE A 297 -17.29 -17.09 -21.87
C PHE A 297 -17.17 -16.23 -23.16
N SER A 298 -16.02 -15.59 -23.34
CA SER A 298 -15.45 -15.29 -24.66
C SER A 298 -13.92 -15.30 -24.56
N ASN A 299 -13.31 -16.02 -25.50
CA ASN A 299 -11.89 -16.35 -25.67
C ASN A 299 -10.90 -15.22 -25.35
N GLU A 300 -9.97 -15.47 -24.41
CA GLU A 300 -8.50 -15.42 -24.58
C GLU A 300 -7.79 -15.53 -23.21
N GLY A 301 -6.98 -16.59 -23.05
CA GLY A 301 -5.78 -16.59 -22.21
C GLY A 301 -5.87 -16.34 -20.69
N ALA A 302 -6.53 -17.24 -19.93
CA ALA A 302 -6.15 -17.63 -18.55
C ALA A 302 -7.19 -18.64 -18.03
N VAL A 303 -6.82 -19.91 -17.86
CA VAL A 303 -7.73 -20.95 -17.33
C VAL A 303 -7.54 -21.06 -15.82
N PHE A 304 -8.36 -20.33 -15.05
CA PHE A 304 -8.60 -20.63 -13.64
C PHE A 304 -9.67 -21.72 -13.56
N ALA A 305 -9.29 -22.93 -13.15
CA ALA A 305 -10.23 -24.00 -12.85
C ALA A 305 -10.59 -23.97 -11.35
N ALA A 306 -11.82 -23.56 -11.04
CA ALA A 306 -12.41 -23.72 -9.72
C ALA A 306 -12.96 -25.15 -9.57
N PHE A 307 -12.54 -25.87 -8.53
CA PHE A 307 -13.09 -27.18 -8.19
C PHE A 307 -14.51 -27.03 -7.62
N ILE A 308 -15.51 -27.56 -8.32
CA ILE A 308 -16.87 -27.75 -7.79
C ILE A 308 -16.94 -29.15 -7.18
N VAL A 309 -16.97 -29.23 -5.85
CA VAL A 309 -17.33 -30.48 -5.15
C VAL A 309 -18.85 -30.53 -5.05
N CYS A 310 -19.48 -31.40 -5.83
CA CYS A 310 -20.91 -31.70 -5.73
C CYS A 310 -21.11 -32.88 -4.76
N PRO A 311 -21.91 -32.79 -3.68
CA PRO A 311 -21.87 -33.77 -2.59
C PRO A 311 -22.61 -35.09 -2.83
N GLN A 312 -23.00 -35.43 -4.07
CA GLN A 312 -24.09 -36.40 -4.27
C GLN A 312 -23.79 -37.66 -5.09
N TYR A 313 -22.54 -37.91 -5.48
CA TYR A 313 -22.16 -39.18 -6.13
C TYR A 313 -20.75 -39.62 -5.72
N GLU A 314 -20.64 -40.68 -4.90
CA GLU A 314 -19.38 -41.21 -4.35
C GLU A 314 -18.35 -41.60 -5.44
N ALA A 315 -18.78 -41.92 -6.66
CA ALA A 315 -17.89 -42.28 -7.76
C ALA A 315 -17.10 -41.09 -8.35
N TYR A 316 -17.59 -39.85 -8.23
CA TYR A 316 -16.91 -38.65 -8.75
C TYR A 316 -15.85 -38.09 -7.78
N MET A 317 -15.89 -38.48 -6.51
CA MET A 317 -14.96 -38.00 -5.46
C MET A 317 -13.54 -38.52 -5.68
N ALA A 318 -13.38 -39.78 -6.08
CA ALA A 318 -12.06 -40.39 -6.26
C ALA A 318 -11.30 -39.79 -7.46
N VAL A 319 -11.97 -39.58 -8.60
CA VAL A 319 -11.36 -38.99 -9.80
C VAL A 319 -11.03 -37.51 -9.56
N GLY A 320 -11.91 -36.77 -8.89
CA GLY A 320 -11.67 -35.36 -8.55
C GLY A 320 -10.51 -35.16 -7.57
N GLN A 321 -10.35 -36.04 -6.57
CA GLN A 321 -9.22 -36.02 -5.65
C GLN A 321 -7.89 -36.35 -6.35
N VAL A 322 -7.88 -37.34 -7.25
CA VAL A 322 -6.68 -37.72 -8.00
C VAL A 322 -6.24 -36.59 -8.94
N VAL A 323 -7.17 -35.96 -9.65
CA VAL A 323 -6.87 -34.81 -10.52
C VAL A 323 -6.42 -33.59 -9.70
N GLY A 324 -7.01 -33.36 -8.53
CA GLY A 324 -6.59 -32.33 -7.58
C GLY A 324 -5.15 -32.54 -7.07
N CYS A 325 -4.79 -33.77 -6.70
CA CYS A 325 -3.44 -34.11 -6.26
C CYS A 325 -2.41 -34.00 -7.40
N LEU A 326 -2.75 -34.42 -8.63
CA LEU A 326 -1.86 -34.28 -9.78
C LEU A 326 -1.62 -32.80 -10.13
N TYR A 327 -2.64 -31.95 -10.00
CA TYR A 327 -2.50 -30.51 -10.24
C TYR A 327 -1.65 -29.82 -9.16
N THR A 328 -1.85 -30.12 -7.88
CA THR A 328 -1.00 -29.56 -6.81
C THR A 328 0.44 -30.04 -6.92
N MET A 329 0.67 -31.30 -7.32
CA MET A 329 2.01 -31.80 -7.61
C MET A 329 2.67 -31.06 -8.77
N ALA A 330 1.94 -30.76 -9.85
CA ALA A 330 2.47 -30.00 -10.98
C ALA A 330 2.81 -28.54 -10.61
N VAL A 331 1.98 -27.89 -9.79
CA VAL A 331 2.23 -26.53 -9.29
C VAL A 331 3.45 -26.50 -8.36
N LEU A 332 3.58 -27.47 -7.45
CA LEU A 332 4.75 -27.58 -6.56
C LEU A 332 6.02 -27.87 -7.34
N GLN A 333 5.95 -28.70 -8.39
CA GLN A 333 7.10 -28.98 -9.27
C GLN A 333 7.52 -27.73 -10.07
N ALA A 334 6.57 -26.94 -10.59
CA ALA A 334 6.89 -25.68 -11.25
C ALA A 334 7.58 -24.69 -10.30
N TYR A 335 7.05 -24.57 -9.07
CA TYR A 335 7.64 -23.71 -8.04
C TYR A 335 9.04 -24.17 -7.62
N GLN A 336 9.25 -25.49 -7.52
CA GLN A 336 10.55 -26.06 -7.24
C GLN A 336 11.55 -25.78 -8.37
N THR A 337 11.10 -25.76 -9.62
CA THR A 337 11.94 -25.42 -10.79
C THR A 337 12.36 -23.95 -10.79
N ASP A 338 11.46 -23.04 -10.43
CA ASP A 338 11.76 -21.61 -10.25
C ASP A 338 12.73 -21.36 -9.08
N LEU A 339 12.56 -22.07 -7.95
CA LEU A 339 13.53 -22.00 -6.84
C LEU A 339 14.92 -22.52 -7.23
N HIS A 340 14.99 -23.57 -8.06
CA HIS A 340 16.25 -24.09 -8.57
C HIS A 340 16.96 -23.08 -9.48
N TRP A 341 16.21 -22.30 -10.26
CA TRP A 341 16.76 -21.21 -11.07
C TRP A 341 17.32 -20.06 -10.20
N GLU A 342 16.63 -19.67 -9.13
CA GLU A 342 17.11 -18.65 -8.19
C GLU A 342 18.37 -19.12 -7.43
N LEU A 343 18.42 -20.40 -7.04
CA LEU A 343 19.62 -21.00 -6.42
C LEU A 343 20.83 -21.06 -7.37
N ASP A 344 20.61 -21.16 -8.69
CA ASP A 344 21.65 -21.13 -9.71
C ASP A 344 22.29 -19.73 -9.86
N GLU A 345 21.51 -18.65 -9.69
CA GLU A 345 22.04 -17.27 -9.70
C GLU A 345 22.86 -16.95 -8.44
N GLU A 346 22.47 -17.47 -7.27
CA GLU A 346 23.10 -17.11 -6.00
C GLU A 346 24.30 -17.99 -5.60
N VAL A 347 24.31 -19.31 -5.89
CA VAL A 347 25.23 -20.25 -5.17
C VAL A 347 26.34 -20.86 -6.04
N LYS A 348 26.34 -20.73 -7.38
CA LYS A 348 27.33 -21.37 -8.29
C LYS A 348 27.63 -22.83 -7.91
N MET A 349 26.59 -23.63 -7.67
CA MET A 349 26.74 -25.06 -7.44
C MET A 349 27.27 -25.74 -8.72
N GLY A 350 28.26 -26.63 -8.58
CA GLY A 350 28.95 -27.24 -9.71
C GLY A 350 28.01 -27.94 -10.71
N ASN A 351 28.19 -27.62 -12.00
CA ASN A 351 27.37 -27.99 -13.18
C ASN A 351 26.87 -29.44 -13.26
N GLY A 352 27.48 -30.39 -12.55
CA GLY A 352 27.07 -31.81 -12.55
C GLY A 352 25.80 -32.09 -11.74
N LYS A 353 25.71 -31.55 -10.51
CA LYS A 353 24.59 -31.85 -9.59
C LYS A 353 23.30 -31.12 -9.99
N VAL A 354 23.42 -29.90 -10.52
CA VAL A 354 22.30 -29.10 -11.02
C VAL A 354 21.66 -29.76 -12.25
N ARG A 355 22.48 -30.30 -13.18
CA ARG A 355 21.96 -31.07 -14.32
C ARG A 355 21.19 -32.32 -13.90
N GLU A 356 21.63 -33.01 -12.86
CA GLU A 356 20.92 -34.19 -12.35
C GLU A 356 19.56 -33.81 -11.72
N LEU A 357 19.49 -32.68 -11.00
CA LEU A 357 18.26 -32.16 -10.41
C LEU A 357 17.25 -31.66 -11.47
N HIS A 358 17.71 -30.95 -12.50
CA HIS A 358 16.85 -30.56 -13.63
C HIS A 358 16.36 -31.79 -14.40
N CYS A 359 17.23 -32.77 -14.66
CA CYS A 359 16.86 -34.02 -15.31
C CYS A 359 15.78 -34.78 -14.52
N ALA A 360 15.94 -34.90 -13.20
CA ALA A 360 14.96 -35.55 -12.32
C ALA A 360 13.61 -34.83 -12.31
N SER A 361 13.62 -33.49 -12.30
CA SER A 361 12.40 -32.67 -12.31
C SER A 361 11.66 -32.77 -13.65
N ASP A 362 12.39 -32.73 -14.77
CA ASP A 362 11.82 -32.89 -16.12
C ASP A 362 11.22 -34.29 -16.34
N LEU A 363 11.87 -35.34 -15.82
CA LEU A 363 11.35 -36.71 -15.84
C LEU A 363 10.05 -36.80 -15.04
N ALA A 364 10.03 -36.25 -13.82
CA ALA A 364 8.83 -36.26 -12.98
C ALA A 364 7.66 -35.48 -13.64
N LEU A 365 7.95 -34.37 -14.31
CA LEU A 365 6.95 -33.58 -15.03
C LEU A 365 6.39 -34.32 -16.26
N ARG A 366 7.23 -35.09 -16.97
CA ARG A 366 6.81 -35.97 -18.07
C ARG A 366 5.92 -37.09 -17.58
N ASP A 367 6.31 -37.81 -16.53
CA ASP A 367 5.52 -38.90 -15.96
C ASP A 367 4.15 -38.40 -15.48
N THR A 368 4.10 -37.20 -14.91
CA THR A 368 2.85 -36.55 -14.48
C THR A 368 1.96 -36.22 -15.69
N LYS A 369 2.54 -35.71 -16.79
CA LYS A 369 1.80 -35.45 -18.05
C LYS A 369 1.29 -36.72 -18.71
N GLU A 370 2.09 -37.79 -18.73
CA GLU A 370 1.68 -39.09 -19.28
C GLU A 370 0.55 -39.70 -18.44
N THR A 371 0.65 -39.61 -17.10
CA THR A 371 -0.39 -40.05 -16.18
C THR A 371 -1.70 -39.28 -16.37
N CYS A 372 -1.63 -37.94 -16.50
CA CYS A 372 -2.80 -37.11 -16.83
C CYS A 372 -3.41 -37.44 -18.20
N SER A 373 -2.58 -37.77 -19.20
CA SER A 373 -3.04 -38.15 -20.54
C SER A 373 -3.68 -39.53 -20.58
N ALA A 374 -3.26 -40.45 -19.70
CA ALA A 374 -3.86 -41.77 -19.54
C ALA A 374 -5.19 -41.76 -18.75
N MET A 375 -5.50 -40.65 -18.07
CA MET A 375 -6.75 -40.47 -17.31
C MET A 375 -7.85 -39.74 -18.08
N GLN A 376 -7.55 -39.17 -19.26
CA GLN A 376 -8.53 -38.63 -20.23
C GLN A 376 -9.04 -39.74 -21.15
#